data_AF-A0A7J3VBG3-F1
#
_entry.id   AF-A0A7J3VBG3-F1
#
_cell.length_a   1.000
_cell.length_b   1.000
_cell.length_c   1.000
_cell.angle_alpha   90.00
_cell.angle_beta   90.00
_cell.angle_gamma   90.00
#
_symmetry.space_group_name_H-M   'P 1'
#
loop_
_entity.id
_entity.type
_entity.pdbx_description
1 polymer ?
#
loop_
_entity_poly.entity_id
_entity_poly.type
_entity_poly.pdbx_seq_one_letter_code
_entity_poly.pdbx_strand_id
1 'polypeptide(L)'
;VPSYARSWYYVRAPEREQVEEIYNWILDIAKGAALMTQTQLKVELIEGLHNTIPNRTIAETIVKNMRLIGLPKYSDEDLKFAEEIAKTISLEEKINQLKKSKRPGWEKLIDKLIDDEIPDPWGEGEISHGSTDVAEVSWKAPTVEFGTATWVLGTPGHSWQNVAQSGVGLGHKSLIFAAKTMAATVLDLLTTPELLQKAKEEHARRLRGRKYKPPIPPEHKPPLDAWKK
;
A
#
# COMPACT_ATOMS: atom_id res chain seq x y z
N VAL A 1 41.00 13.06 7.22
CA VAL A 1 39.72 13.67 6.78
C VAL A 1 39.25 12.90 5.56
N PRO A 2 38.03 12.31 5.54
CA PRO A 2 37.53 11.57 4.38
C PRO A 2 37.40 12.47 3.15
N SER A 3 37.88 12.04 1.98
CA SER A 3 37.76 12.77 0.71
C SER A 3 36.43 12.53 -0.02
N TYR A 4 35.61 11.59 0.46
CA TYR A 4 34.32 11.24 -0.11
C TYR A 4 33.37 10.75 0.99
N ALA A 5 32.11 11.16 0.91
CA ALA A 5 31.02 10.67 1.72
C ALA A 5 29.77 10.56 0.85
N ARG A 6 28.92 9.56 1.13
CA ARG A 6 27.65 9.35 0.45
C ARG A 6 26.57 9.03 1.48
N SER A 7 25.40 9.60 1.28
CA SER A 7 24.21 9.35 2.08
C SER A 7 23.01 9.13 1.15
N TRP A 8 22.02 8.38 1.61
CA TRP A 8 20.76 8.16 0.90
C TRP A 8 19.61 8.64 1.77
N TYR A 9 18.72 9.43 1.17
CA TYR A 9 17.51 9.97 1.78
C TYR A 9 16.26 9.41 1.09
N TYR A 10 15.25 9.08 1.89
CA TYR A 10 13.86 8.97 1.45
C TYR A 10 13.10 10.20 1.93
N VAL A 11 12.40 10.86 1.02
CA VAL A 11 11.54 12.01 1.33
C VAL A 11 10.10 11.58 1.13
N ARG A 12 9.27 11.80 2.14
CA ARG A 12 7.87 11.38 2.11
C ARG A 12 6.97 12.45 2.70
N ALA A 13 5.86 12.68 2.02
CA ALA A 13 4.77 13.53 2.46
C ALA A 13 3.44 12.93 1.98
N PRO A 14 2.30 13.37 2.54
CA PRO A 14 0.98 12.90 2.11
C PRO A 14 0.65 13.18 0.65
N GLU A 15 1.14 14.28 0.07
CA GLU A 15 0.93 14.64 -1.34
C GLU A 15 2.25 14.88 -2.08
N ARG A 16 2.24 14.68 -3.41
CA ARG A 16 3.45 14.78 -4.24
C ARG A 16 4.05 16.18 -4.22
N GLU A 17 3.24 17.22 -4.27
CA GLU A 17 3.69 18.62 -4.25
C GLU A 17 4.48 18.94 -2.97
N GLN A 18 4.07 18.36 -1.84
CA GLN A 18 4.77 18.51 -0.56
C GLN A 18 6.13 17.80 -0.57
N VAL A 19 6.23 16.64 -1.23
CA VAL A 19 7.53 15.96 -1.39
C VAL A 19 8.50 16.84 -2.19
N GLU A 20 8.03 17.50 -3.24
CA GLU A 20 8.86 18.40 -4.06
C GLU A 20 9.37 19.58 -3.23
N GLU A 21 8.52 20.21 -2.41
CA GLU A 21 8.92 21.30 -1.52
C GLU A 21 9.99 20.85 -0.53
N ILE A 22 9.76 19.74 0.18
CA ILE A 22 10.70 19.21 1.17
C ILE A 22 12.01 18.76 0.52
N TYR A 23 11.94 18.13 -0.66
CA TYR A 23 13.12 17.72 -1.41
C TYR A 23 13.98 18.92 -1.79
N ASN A 24 13.39 19.99 -2.33
CA ASN A 24 14.14 21.20 -2.67
C ASN A 24 14.80 21.83 -1.43
N TRP A 25 14.11 21.84 -0.28
CA TRP A 25 14.72 22.32 0.96
C TRP A 25 15.93 21.48 1.40
N ILE A 26 15.85 20.15 1.30
CA ILE A 26 16.98 19.25 1.57
C ILE A 26 18.15 19.54 0.61
N LEU A 27 17.87 19.79 -0.67
CA LEU A 27 18.90 20.15 -1.64
C LEU A 27 19.61 21.46 -1.28
N ASP A 28 18.88 22.46 -0.80
CA ASP A 28 19.47 23.74 -0.41
C ASP A 28 20.36 23.62 0.83
N ILE A 29 19.97 22.78 1.80
CA ILE A 29 20.82 22.43 2.94
C ILE A 29 22.11 21.75 2.46
N ALA A 30 22.01 20.76 1.55
CA ALA A 30 23.17 20.04 1.03
C ALA A 30 24.13 20.96 0.26
N LYS A 31 23.60 21.89 -0.56
CA LYS A 31 24.40 22.90 -1.26
C LYS A 31 25.12 23.82 -0.25
N GLY A 32 24.42 24.26 0.79
CA GLY A 32 25.01 25.08 1.85
C GLY A 32 26.16 24.38 2.57
N ALA A 33 26.02 23.09 2.89
CA ALA A 33 27.08 22.29 3.51
C ALA A 33 28.31 22.14 2.59
N ALA A 34 28.10 21.85 1.30
CA ALA A 34 29.18 21.77 0.33
C ALA A 34 29.94 23.10 0.21
N LEU A 35 29.22 24.22 0.17
CA LEU A 35 29.80 25.56 0.15
C LEU A 35 30.64 25.86 1.39
N MET A 36 30.13 25.63 2.60
CA MET A 36 30.85 25.89 3.86
C MET A 36 32.16 25.11 3.97
N THR A 37 32.19 23.90 3.42
CA THR A 37 33.32 22.98 3.50
C THR A 37 34.24 23.01 2.29
N GLN A 38 33.95 23.84 1.28
CA GLN A 38 34.66 23.89 -0.01
C GLN A 38 34.75 22.51 -0.70
N THR A 39 33.66 21.72 -0.64
CA THR A 39 33.56 20.41 -1.29
C THR A 39 32.59 20.43 -2.48
N GLN A 40 32.57 19.35 -3.26
CA GLN A 40 31.66 19.17 -4.38
C GLN A 40 30.45 18.33 -3.97
N LEU A 41 29.26 18.73 -4.44
CA LEU A 41 28.01 17.99 -4.25
C LEU A 41 27.60 17.32 -5.56
N LYS A 42 27.32 16.02 -5.51
CA LYS A 42 26.62 15.27 -6.56
C LYS A 42 25.31 14.75 -5.98
N VAL A 43 24.20 14.98 -6.67
CA VAL A 43 22.88 14.50 -6.30
C VAL A 43 22.40 13.53 -7.37
N GLU A 44 21.87 12.40 -6.93
CA GLU A 44 21.26 11.39 -7.80
C GLU A 44 19.83 11.14 -7.31
N LEU A 45 18.85 11.43 -8.17
CA LEU A 45 17.48 11.01 -7.94
C LEU A 45 17.40 9.54 -8.36
N ILE A 46 16.86 8.67 -7.50
CA ILE A 46 16.77 7.22 -7.78
C ILE A 46 15.36 6.86 -8.23
N GLU A 47 14.36 7.35 -7.51
CA GLU A 47 12.94 7.04 -7.72
C GLU A 47 12.05 8.18 -7.22
N GLY A 48 10.79 8.13 -7.59
CA GLY A 48 9.74 9.00 -7.07
C GLY A 48 8.36 8.41 -7.34
N LEU A 49 7.42 8.69 -6.44
CA LEU A 49 6.05 8.16 -6.48
C LEU A 49 5.06 9.24 -6.05
N HIS A 50 3.83 9.14 -6.52
CA HIS A 50 2.68 9.91 -6.05
C HIS A 50 1.93 9.18 -4.94
N ASN A 51 1.06 9.90 -4.24
CA ASN A 51 0.07 9.33 -3.34
C ASN A 51 -1.07 8.66 -4.13
N THR A 52 -1.73 7.65 -3.58
CA THR A 52 -2.85 6.95 -4.26
C THR A 52 -4.09 7.84 -4.41
N ILE A 53 -4.76 7.76 -5.57
CA ILE A 53 -6.10 8.32 -5.80
C ILE A 53 -7.15 7.22 -5.53
N PRO A 54 -7.92 7.31 -4.44
CA PRO A 54 -8.87 6.25 -4.07
C PRO A 54 -10.09 6.23 -5.00
N ASN A 55 -10.78 5.08 -5.07
CA ASN A 55 -12.04 4.95 -5.80
C ASN A 55 -13.06 4.13 -5.00
N ARG A 56 -14.03 4.81 -4.39
CA ARG A 56 -15.05 4.20 -3.53
C ARG A 56 -15.99 3.31 -4.35
N THR A 57 -16.35 3.72 -5.56
CA THR A 57 -17.23 2.95 -6.45
C THR A 57 -16.68 1.55 -6.72
N ILE A 58 -15.39 1.43 -7.04
CA ILE A 58 -14.73 0.13 -7.22
C ILE A 58 -14.62 -0.61 -5.88
N ALA A 59 -14.28 0.08 -4.79
CA ALA A 59 -14.17 -0.55 -3.46
C ALA A 59 -15.50 -1.18 -2.98
N GLU A 60 -16.63 -0.50 -3.20
CA GLU A 60 -17.97 -1.03 -2.89
C GLU A 60 -18.30 -2.25 -3.75
N THR A 61 -17.88 -2.25 -5.02
CA THR A 61 -18.04 -3.39 -5.94
C THR A 61 -17.21 -4.59 -5.47
N ILE A 62 -15.97 -4.35 -5.03
CA ILE A 62 -15.11 -5.39 -4.45
C ILE A 62 -15.79 -6.00 -3.23
N VAL A 63 -16.27 -5.19 -2.28
CA VAL A 63 -16.93 -5.68 -1.07
C VAL A 63 -18.21 -6.45 -1.38
N LYS A 64 -19.01 -5.98 -2.34
CA LYS A 64 -20.19 -6.72 -2.85
C LYS A 64 -19.78 -8.11 -3.36
N ASN A 65 -18.71 -8.20 -4.14
CA ASN A 65 -18.24 -9.47 -4.70
C ASN A 65 -17.60 -10.39 -3.65
N MET A 66 -16.88 -9.83 -2.66
CA MET A 66 -16.42 -10.58 -1.49
C MET A 66 -17.59 -11.27 -0.77
N ARG A 67 -18.69 -10.53 -0.55
CA ARG A 67 -19.90 -11.06 0.10
C ARG A 67 -20.58 -12.14 -0.73
N LEU A 68 -20.64 -11.95 -2.05
CA LEU A 68 -21.21 -12.93 -2.98
C LEU A 68 -20.43 -14.26 -2.98
N ILE A 69 -19.10 -14.19 -2.97
CA ILE A 69 -18.23 -15.37 -2.98
C ILE A 69 -18.28 -16.10 -1.63
N GLY A 70 -18.37 -15.34 -0.53
CA GLY A 70 -18.32 -15.86 0.82
C GLY A 70 -16.90 -16.12 1.30
N LEU A 71 -16.72 -16.08 2.62
CA LEU A 71 -15.42 -16.17 3.26
C LEU A 71 -14.70 -17.50 2.96
N PRO A 72 -13.36 -17.51 2.90
CA PRO A 72 -12.59 -18.75 2.85
C PRO A 72 -12.90 -19.65 4.05
N LYS A 73 -12.97 -20.97 3.80
CA LYS A 73 -13.06 -21.98 4.87
C LYS A 73 -11.68 -22.56 5.11
N TYR A 74 -11.22 -22.51 6.35
CA TYR A 74 -9.93 -23.05 6.75
C TYR A 74 -10.08 -24.46 7.32
N SER A 75 -9.07 -25.29 7.09
CA SER A 75 -8.98 -26.62 7.67
C SER A 75 -8.41 -26.56 9.10
N ASP A 76 -8.57 -27.64 9.86
CA ASP A 76 -7.99 -27.76 11.20
C ASP A 76 -6.47 -27.58 11.19
N GLU A 77 -5.79 -27.99 10.13
CA GLU A 77 -4.34 -27.81 9.97
C GLU A 77 -3.97 -26.34 9.80
N ASP A 78 -4.74 -25.58 9.00
CA ASP A 78 -4.53 -24.14 8.84
C ASP A 78 -4.73 -23.40 10.17
N LEU A 79 -5.78 -23.77 10.91
CA LEU A 79 -6.11 -23.14 12.20
C LEU A 79 -5.04 -23.43 13.25
N LYS A 80 -4.55 -24.68 13.33
CA LYS A 80 -3.42 -25.04 14.21
C LYS A 80 -2.16 -24.26 13.85
N PHE A 81 -1.83 -24.15 12.56
CA PHE A 81 -0.68 -23.36 12.12
C PHE A 81 -0.84 -21.87 12.51
N ALA A 82 -2.03 -21.31 12.29
CA ALA A 82 -2.35 -19.95 12.65
C ALA A 82 -2.24 -19.72 14.18
N GLU A 83 -2.65 -20.67 15.01
CA GLU A 83 -2.47 -20.63 16.47
C GLU A 83 -0.99 -20.59 16.87
N GLU A 84 -0.12 -21.39 16.23
CA GLU A 84 1.32 -21.33 16.49
C GLU A 84 1.93 -19.98 16.11
N ILE A 85 1.51 -19.39 15.00
CA ILE A 85 1.92 -18.02 14.64
C ILE A 85 1.44 -17.01 15.68
N ALA A 86 0.18 -17.12 16.13
CA ALA A 86 -0.40 -16.20 17.10
C ALA A 86 0.37 -16.18 18.43
N LYS A 87 0.93 -17.32 18.87
CA LYS A 87 1.78 -17.39 20.07
C LYS A 87 3.05 -16.52 19.98
N THR A 88 3.48 -16.18 18.76
CA THR A 88 4.65 -15.31 18.52
C THR A 88 4.32 -13.82 18.51
N ILE A 89 3.05 -13.46 18.68
CA ILE A 89 2.55 -12.09 18.65
C ILE A 89 1.95 -11.78 20.02
N SER A 90 2.51 -10.79 20.71
CA SER A 90 1.94 -10.37 21.99
C SER A 90 0.55 -9.72 21.81
N LEU A 91 -0.27 -9.78 22.86
CA LEU A 91 -1.57 -9.11 22.86
C LEU A 91 -1.44 -7.61 22.60
N GLU A 92 -0.40 -6.97 23.16
CA GLU A 92 -0.13 -5.55 22.95
C GLU A 92 0.17 -5.25 21.47
N GLU A 93 1.04 -6.04 20.83
CA GLU A 93 1.33 -5.90 19.40
C GLU A 93 0.08 -6.07 18.55
N LYS A 94 -0.74 -7.09 18.86
CA LYS A 94 -2.00 -7.32 18.17
C LYS A 94 -2.95 -6.12 18.29
N ILE A 95 -3.17 -5.61 19.50
CA ILE A 95 -4.00 -4.43 19.75
C ILE A 95 -3.45 -3.21 18.99
N ASN A 96 -2.13 -3.00 19.00
CA ASN A 96 -1.49 -1.89 18.31
C ASN A 96 -1.68 -1.98 16.79
N GLN A 97 -1.55 -3.17 16.19
CA GLN A 97 -1.80 -3.36 14.76
C GLN A 97 -3.28 -3.16 14.40
N LEU A 98 -4.20 -3.71 15.19
CA LEU A 98 -5.64 -3.54 14.97
C LEU A 98 -6.04 -2.06 15.06
N LYS A 99 -5.54 -1.31 16.05
CA LYS A 99 -5.76 0.15 16.16
C LYS A 99 -5.24 0.90 14.94
N LYS A 100 -4.04 0.57 14.46
CA LYS A 100 -3.43 1.21 13.27
C LYS A 100 -4.26 1.00 12.00
N SER A 101 -5.00 -0.10 11.89
CA SER A 101 -5.88 -0.37 10.74
C SER A 101 -7.05 0.61 10.63
N LYS A 102 -7.44 1.24 11.75
CA LYS A 102 -8.64 2.08 11.89
C LYS A 102 -9.92 1.44 11.35
N ARG A 103 -9.94 0.11 11.24
CA ARG A 103 -11.10 -0.66 10.80
C ARG A 103 -12.24 -0.44 11.79
N PRO A 104 -13.45 -0.09 11.33
CA PRO A 104 -14.62 -0.04 12.20
C PRO A 104 -14.81 -1.36 12.96
N GLY A 105 -14.96 -1.28 14.29
CA GLY A 105 -15.14 -2.44 15.16
C GLY A 105 -13.92 -3.34 15.32
N TRP A 106 -12.70 -2.83 15.10
CA TRP A 106 -11.45 -3.57 15.29
C TRP A 106 -11.33 -4.21 16.69
N GLU A 107 -11.97 -3.65 17.72
CA GLU A 107 -11.97 -4.18 19.09
C GLU A 107 -12.55 -5.61 19.13
N LYS A 108 -13.54 -5.92 18.28
CA LYS A 108 -14.15 -7.25 18.20
C LYS A 108 -13.19 -8.31 17.62
N LEU A 109 -12.10 -7.87 16.99
CA LEU A 109 -11.09 -8.74 16.40
C LEU A 109 -9.98 -9.11 17.40
N ILE A 110 -9.94 -8.51 18.59
CA ILE A 110 -8.91 -8.78 19.60
C ILE A 110 -8.89 -10.26 19.96
N ASP A 111 -10.05 -10.89 20.10
CA ASP A 111 -10.18 -12.29 20.49
C ASP A 111 -10.23 -13.26 19.29
N LYS A 112 -10.13 -12.75 18.05
CA LYS A 112 -10.18 -13.57 16.83
C LYS A 112 -8.80 -13.89 16.30
N LEU A 113 -8.60 -15.09 15.77
CA LEU A 113 -7.33 -15.48 15.15
C LEU A 113 -7.15 -14.84 13.77
N ILE A 114 -8.21 -14.83 12.97
CA ILE A 114 -8.26 -14.35 11.59
C ILE A 114 -9.50 -13.45 11.46
N ASP A 115 -9.46 -12.45 10.57
CA ASP A 115 -10.66 -11.67 10.23
C ASP A 115 -11.63 -12.53 9.42
N ASP A 116 -12.79 -12.80 10.00
CA ASP A 116 -13.90 -13.61 9.49
C ASP A 116 -15.12 -12.72 9.16
N GLU A 117 -14.88 -11.45 8.84
CA GLU A 117 -15.91 -10.48 8.47
C GLU A 117 -15.55 -9.79 7.15
N ILE A 118 -16.56 -9.16 6.52
CA ILE A 118 -16.38 -8.35 5.30
C ILE A 118 -16.93 -6.94 5.58
N PRO A 119 -16.11 -6.03 6.14
CA PRO A 119 -16.54 -4.67 6.45
C PRO A 119 -16.86 -3.89 5.16
N ASP A 120 -17.74 -2.89 5.26
CA ASP A 120 -17.89 -1.89 4.20
C ASP A 120 -16.60 -1.08 4.04
N PRO A 121 -16.31 -0.51 2.85
CA PRO A 121 -15.13 0.33 2.66
C PRO A 121 -15.08 1.50 3.65
N TRP A 122 -13.91 1.71 4.26
CA TRP A 122 -13.68 2.75 5.27
C TRP A 122 -12.44 3.59 4.96
N GLY A 123 -12.15 4.58 5.80
CA GLY A 123 -10.96 5.44 5.66
C GLY A 123 -11.07 6.50 4.58
N GLU A 124 -12.28 6.92 4.22
CA GLU A 124 -12.46 7.95 3.20
C GLU A 124 -11.83 9.29 3.64
N GLY A 125 -10.97 9.84 2.77
CA GLY A 125 -10.21 11.05 3.06
C GLY A 125 -8.90 10.80 3.81
N GLU A 126 -8.63 9.56 4.23
CA GLU A 126 -7.32 9.20 4.78
C GLU A 126 -6.31 8.91 3.67
N ILE A 127 -5.04 9.21 3.97
CA ILE A 127 -3.93 8.93 3.08
C ILE A 127 -3.17 7.73 3.65
N SER A 128 -3.04 6.67 2.84
CA SER A 128 -2.30 5.48 3.24
C SER A 128 -0.86 5.83 3.63
N HIS A 129 -0.37 5.18 4.67
CA HIS A 129 1.03 5.28 5.06
C HIS A 129 1.95 4.32 4.28
N GLY A 130 1.41 3.48 3.40
CA GLY A 130 2.21 2.65 2.50
C GLY A 130 2.69 3.41 1.28
N SER A 131 3.85 3.03 0.74
CA SER A 131 4.33 3.45 -0.57
C SER A 131 4.16 2.28 -1.55
N THR A 132 3.60 2.55 -2.73
CA THR A 132 3.33 1.55 -3.78
C THR A 132 3.40 2.21 -5.15
N ASP A 133 3.93 1.51 -6.14
CA ASP A 133 3.97 1.97 -7.54
C ASP A 133 2.60 1.91 -8.22
N VAL A 134 1.66 1.13 -7.66
CA VAL A 134 0.23 1.12 -8.05
C VAL A 134 -0.38 2.52 -7.92
N ALA A 135 0.15 3.37 -7.03
CA ALA A 135 -0.26 4.75 -6.92
C ALA A 135 -0.08 5.51 -8.25
N GLU A 136 0.98 5.27 -9.02
CA GLU A 136 1.19 5.90 -10.33
C GLU A 136 0.05 5.56 -11.31
N VAL A 137 -0.42 4.31 -11.29
CA VAL A 137 -1.56 3.85 -12.09
C VAL A 137 -2.83 4.59 -11.68
N SER A 138 -3.03 4.79 -10.37
CA SER A 138 -4.21 5.51 -9.85
C SER A 138 -4.29 6.97 -10.29
N TRP A 139 -3.20 7.59 -10.74
CA TRP A 139 -3.23 8.93 -11.35
C TRP A 139 -3.65 8.92 -12.82
N LYS A 140 -3.65 7.75 -13.45
CA LYS A 140 -4.00 7.57 -14.87
C LYS A 140 -5.37 6.93 -15.06
N ALA A 141 -5.78 6.06 -14.15
CA ALA A 141 -7.02 5.30 -14.25
C ALA A 141 -7.67 5.10 -12.87
N PRO A 142 -8.99 4.83 -12.81
CA PRO A 142 -9.64 4.33 -11.61
C PRO A 142 -8.94 3.06 -11.10
N THR A 143 -8.44 3.10 -9.86
CA THR A 143 -7.64 2.02 -9.27
C THR A 143 -8.03 1.81 -7.82
N VAL A 144 -8.03 0.55 -7.37
CA VAL A 144 -8.20 0.16 -5.97
C VAL A 144 -7.31 -1.04 -5.68
N GLU A 145 -6.63 -1.00 -4.55
CA GLU A 145 -6.02 -2.17 -3.92
C GLU A 145 -6.91 -2.62 -2.76
N PHE A 146 -6.99 -3.93 -2.52
CA PHE A 146 -7.74 -4.48 -1.40
C PHE A 146 -6.96 -5.61 -0.72
N GLY A 147 -7.17 -5.77 0.58
CA GLY A 147 -6.62 -6.86 1.37
C GLY A 147 -7.61 -8.02 1.54
N THR A 148 -7.09 -9.22 1.77
CA THR A 148 -7.84 -10.36 2.28
C THR A 148 -7.11 -10.94 3.48
N ALA A 149 -7.77 -11.79 4.28
CA ALA A 149 -7.22 -12.33 5.51
C ALA A 149 -6.16 -13.43 5.26
N THR A 150 -5.01 -13.05 4.69
CA THR A 150 -3.87 -13.96 4.42
C THR A 150 -3.03 -14.23 5.66
N TRP A 151 -3.14 -13.39 6.69
CA TRP A 151 -2.33 -13.44 7.91
C TRP A 151 -3.21 -13.41 9.15
N VAL A 152 -2.72 -14.04 10.21
CA VAL A 152 -3.23 -13.97 11.57
C VAL A 152 -3.29 -12.51 12.03
N LEU A 153 -4.39 -12.16 12.70
CA LEU A 153 -4.62 -10.82 13.23
C LEU A 153 -3.51 -10.42 14.21
N GLY A 154 -2.91 -9.26 13.97
CA GLY A 154 -1.78 -8.75 14.74
C GLY A 154 -0.41 -9.01 14.13
N THR A 155 -0.33 -9.78 13.03
CA THR A 155 0.96 -10.03 12.36
C THR A 155 1.57 -8.71 11.87
N PRO A 156 2.81 -8.37 12.27
CA PRO A 156 3.50 -7.19 11.75
C PRO A 156 3.84 -7.34 10.26
N GLY A 157 3.65 -6.27 9.48
CA GLY A 157 4.10 -6.22 8.09
C GLY A 157 5.63 -6.42 7.97
N HIS A 158 6.09 -6.95 6.83
CA HIS A 158 7.52 -7.18 6.53
C HIS A 158 8.24 -8.07 7.57
N SER A 159 7.51 -8.99 8.17
CA SER A 159 8.03 -9.91 9.19
C SER A 159 8.24 -11.33 8.65
N TRP A 160 9.02 -12.15 9.36
CA TRP A 160 9.16 -13.56 9.02
C TRP A 160 7.83 -14.32 9.13
N GLN A 161 6.93 -13.88 10.03
CA GLN A 161 5.59 -14.42 10.17
C GLN A 161 4.78 -14.24 8.89
N ASN A 162 4.89 -13.11 8.17
CA ASN A 162 4.23 -12.92 6.87
C ASN A 162 4.72 -13.95 5.85
N VAL A 163 6.04 -14.18 5.79
CA VAL A 163 6.66 -15.14 4.87
C VAL A 163 6.15 -16.55 5.16
N ALA A 164 6.14 -16.95 6.44
CA ALA A 164 5.69 -18.27 6.87
C ALA A 164 4.21 -18.54 6.54
N GLN A 165 3.34 -17.54 6.68
CA GLN A 165 1.89 -17.67 6.46
C GLN A 165 1.48 -17.63 4.99
N SER A 166 2.21 -16.88 4.17
CA SER A 166 1.80 -16.62 2.77
C SER A 166 2.00 -17.84 1.87
N GLY A 167 2.91 -18.76 2.21
CA GLY A 167 3.21 -19.97 1.44
C GLY A 167 2.47 -21.24 1.90
N VAL A 168 1.53 -21.12 2.83
CA VAL A 168 0.77 -22.27 3.38
C VAL A 168 -0.72 -22.17 3.06
N GLY A 169 -1.49 -23.15 3.53
CA GLY A 169 -2.92 -23.26 3.20
C GLY A 169 -3.76 -22.05 3.61
N LEU A 170 -3.40 -21.32 4.67
CA LEU A 170 -4.01 -20.03 5.05
C LEU A 170 -3.87 -19.00 3.92
N GLY A 171 -2.63 -18.70 3.52
CA GLY A 171 -2.33 -17.75 2.44
C GLY A 171 -2.94 -18.17 1.10
N HIS A 172 -2.84 -19.44 0.72
CA HIS A 172 -3.37 -19.94 -0.55
C HIS A 172 -4.90 -19.83 -0.65
N LYS A 173 -5.64 -20.13 0.42
CA LYS A 173 -7.11 -20.02 0.39
C LYS A 173 -7.56 -18.56 0.29
N SER A 174 -6.89 -17.65 0.99
CA SER A 174 -7.12 -16.21 0.87
C SER A 174 -6.73 -15.67 -0.50
N LEU A 175 -5.65 -16.18 -1.11
CA LEU A 175 -5.28 -15.86 -2.50
C LEU A 175 -6.37 -16.28 -3.50
N ILE A 176 -6.93 -17.48 -3.37
CA ILE A 176 -8.03 -17.92 -4.24
C ILE A 176 -9.27 -17.04 -4.07
N PHE A 177 -9.58 -16.64 -2.83
CA PHE A 177 -10.68 -15.71 -2.56
C PHE A 177 -10.44 -14.33 -3.17
N ALA A 178 -9.22 -13.78 -3.04
CA ALA A 178 -8.83 -12.53 -3.67
C ALA A 178 -8.93 -12.61 -5.21
N ALA A 179 -8.44 -13.69 -5.81
CA ALA A 179 -8.48 -13.91 -7.25
C ALA A 179 -9.92 -13.95 -7.78
N LYS A 180 -10.81 -14.69 -7.12
CA LYS A 180 -12.24 -14.72 -7.48
C LYS A 180 -12.90 -13.36 -7.33
N THR A 181 -12.59 -12.64 -6.24
CA THR A 181 -13.13 -11.29 -5.98
C THR A 181 -12.71 -10.31 -7.06
N MET A 182 -11.43 -10.32 -7.43
CA MET A 182 -10.91 -9.48 -8.50
C MET A 182 -11.54 -9.83 -9.86
N ALA A 183 -11.64 -11.12 -10.20
CA ALA A 183 -12.26 -11.57 -11.44
C ALA A 183 -13.74 -11.18 -11.55
N ALA A 184 -14.52 -11.36 -10.48
CA ALA A 184 -15.93 -10.96 -10.44
C ALA A 184 -16.08 -9.43 -10.55
N THR A 185 -15.21 -8.66 -9.89
CA THR A 185 -15.21 -7.19 -9.99
C THR A 185 -14.88 -6.71 -11.39
N VAL A 186 -13.90 -7.32 -12.06
CA VAL A 186 -13.58 -7.03 -13.46
C VAL A 186 -14.77 -7.36 -14.36
N LEU A 187 -15.43 -8.49 -14.15
CA LEU A 187 -16.62 -8.86 -14.90
C LEU A 187 -17.74 -7.83 -14.74
N ASP A 188 -18.03 -7.40 -13.51
CA ASP A 188 -19.03 -6.35 -13.23
C ASP A 188 -18.68 -5.05 -13.98
N LEU A 189 -17.42 -4.62 -13.94
CA LEU A 189 -16.96 -3.40 -14.63
C LEU A 189 -17.04 -3.51 -16.16
N LEU A 190 -16.82 -4.70 -16.73
CA LEU A 190 -16.90 -4.93 -18.17
C LEU A 190 -18.33 -5.07 -18.67
N THR A 191 -19.24 -5.57 -17.84
CA THR A 191 -20.62 -5.91 -18.24
C THR A 191 -21.66 -4.90 -17.80
N THR A 192 -21.30 -3.97 -16.90
CA THR A 192 -22.17 -2.89 -16.42
C THR A 192 -21.57 -1.52 -16.78
N PRO A 193 -21.88 -0.97 -17.97
CA PRO A 193 -21.29 0.29 -18.44
C PRO A 193 -21.48 1.47 -17.47
N GLU A 194 -22.61 1.52 -16.78
CA GLU A 194 -22.94 2.57 -15.81
C GLU A 194 -22.01 2.54 -14.59
N LEU A 195 -21.59 1.34 -14.16
CA LEU A 195 -20.66 1.17 -13.05
C LEU A 195 -19.26 1.70 -13.41
N LEU A 196 -18.77 1.35 -14.60
CA LEU A 196 -17.49 1.84 -15.10
C LEU A 196 -17.52 3.35 -15.29
N GLN A 197 -18.63 3.89 -15.79
CA GLN A 197 -18.80 5.33 -15.95
C GLN A 197 -18.76 6.06 -14.60
N LYS A 198 -19.49 5.56 -13.59
CA LYS A 198 -19.46 6.11 -12.22
C LYS A 198 -18.05 6.09 -11.62
N ALA A 199 -17.29 5.01 -11.83
CA ALA A 199 -15.90 4.91 -11.36
C ALA A 199 -14.98 5.95 -12.03
N LYS A 200 -15.15 6.20 -13.33
CA LYS A 200 -14.40 7.23 -14.07
C LYS A 200 -14.76 8.64 -13.63
N GLU A 201 -16.04 8.92 -13.40
CA GLU A 201 -16.51 10.23 -12.91
C GLU A 201 -15.97 10.54 -11.51
N GLU A 202 -15.99 9.56 -10.60
CA GLU A 202 -15.40 9.71 -9.28
C GLU A 202 -13.90 10.02 -9.37
N HIS A 203 -13.17 9.28 -10.21
CA HIS A 203 -11.74 9.47 -10.43
C HIS A 203 -11.40 10.88 -10.95
N ALA A 204 -12.11 11.34 -11.99
CA ALA A 204 -11.95 12.69 -12.53
C ALA A 204 -12.23 13.77 -11.46
N ARG A 205 -13.29 13.58 -10.64
CA ARG A 205 -13.63 14.48 -9.54
C ARG A 205 -12.53 14.52 -8.46
N ARG A 206 -11.92 13.39 -8.12
CA ARG A 206 -10.84 13.33 -7.11
C ARG A 206 -9.52 13.91 -7.63
N LEU A 207 -9.25 13.80 -8.93
CA LEU A 207 -8.10 14.48 -9.54
C LEU A 207 -8.27 16.01 -9.53
N ARG A 208 -9.51 16.53 -9.57
CA ARG A 208 -9.80 17.99 -9.58
C ARG A 208 -9.04 18.73 -10.68
N GLY A 209 -8.85 18.08 -11.84
CA GLY A 209 -8.08 18.62 -12.96
C GLY A 209 -6.56 18.56 -12.82
N ARG A 210 -6.02 18.04 -11.71
CA ARG A 210 -4.58 17.77 -11.57
C ARG A 210 -4.14 16.80 -12.67
N LYS A 211 -3.02 17.14 -13.31
CA LYS A 211 -2.42 16.34 -14.38
C LYS A 211 -1.26 15.55 -13.81
N TYR A 212 -1.18 14.29 -14.21
CA TYR A 212 -0.01 13.47 -13.93
C TYR A 212 1.25 14.08 -14.54
N LYS A 213 2.29 14.25 -13.73
CA LYS A 213 3.64 14.61 -14.16
C LYS A 213 4.60 13.53 -13.62
N PRO A 214 5.37 12.84 -14.48
CA PRO A 214 6.34 11.85 -14.01
C PRO A 214 7.23 12.46 -12.91
N PRO A 215 7.42 11.76 -11.77
CA PRO A 215 8.24 12.26 -10.66
C PRO A 215 9.73 12.15 -10.96
N ILE A 216 10.10 11.34 -11.96
CA ILE A 216 11.44 11.18 -12.49
C ILE A 216 11.57 11.84 -13.88
N PRO A 217 12.74 12.43 -14.21
CA PRO A 217 12.99 12.98 -15.54
C PRO A 217 12.95 11.91 -16.65
N PRO A 218 12.55 12.25 -17.88
CA PRO A 218 12.50 11.30 -19.00
C PRO A 218 13.83 10.61 -19.33
N GLU A 219 14.96 11.27 -19.07
CA GLU A 219 16.31 10.78 -19.30
C GLU A 219 16.82 9.85 -18.18
N HIS A 220 16.05 9.70 -17.11
CA HIS A 220 16.41 8.86 -15.97
C HIS A 220 16.51 7.39 -16.40
N LYS A 221 17.59 6.73 -15.99
CA LYS A 221 17.84 5.31 -16.26
C LYS A 221 17.75 4.52 -14.96
N PRO A 222 17.34 3.24 -15.01
CA PRO A 222 17.38 2.37 -13.84
C PRO A 222 18.78 2.39 -13.18
N PRO A 223 18.86 2.51 -11.85
CA PRO A 223 20.09 2.72 -11.10
C PRO A 223 20.89 1.41 -10.94
N LEU A 224 21.19 0.73 -12.05
CA LEU A 224 21.85 -0.59 -12.07
C LEU A 224 23.29 -0.54 -11.53
N ASP A 225 23.86 0.65 -11.42
CA ASP A 225 25.20 0.95 -10.94
C ASP A 225 25.22 1.75 -9.63
N ALA A 226 24.09 1.93 -8.93
CA ALA A 226 24.04 2.67 -7.65
C ALA A 226 25.03 2.16 -6.59
N TRP A 227 25.39 0.88 -6.65
CA TRP A 227 26.33 0.24 -5.73
C TRP A 227 27.78 0.29 -6.20
N LYS A 228 28.05 0.70 -7.45
CA LYS A 228 29.41 0.91 -7.95
C LYS A 228 29.97 2.20 -7.34
N LYS A 229 31.24 2.16 -6.99
CA LYS A 229 31.99 3.31 -6.44
C LYS A 229 32.52 4.16 -7.58
#